data_AF-A0A7X7YKC2-F1
#
_entry.id   AF-A0A7X7YKC2-F1
#
_cell.length_a   1.000
_cell.length_b   1.000
_cell.length_c   1.000
_cell.angle_alpha   90.00
_cell.angle_beta   90.00
_cell.angle_gamma   90.00
#
_symmetry.space_group_name_H-M   'P 1'
#
loop_
_entity.id
_entity.type
_entity.pdbx_description
1 polymer ?
#
loop_
_entity_poly.entity_id
_entity_poly.type
_entity_poly.pdbx_seq_one_letter_code
_entity_poly.pdbx_strand_id
1 'polypeptide(L)'
;MKKAIWLTLVGVVLVCTVAVVAQQEQARQGFTRMREMQQQAMTALQEDLDKMKASQEEAAKAMQGGMQSFQNMSEEERTKMREDFTKRRETTQALLADMEAQIAKLKGRRQLQTAFDEGQNELKAIRDLANEEKATKTAERLGQYIDKNQAKYDEMIKKLGLPEFPGRMGGGQGGPRPAGQQ
;
A
#
# COMPACT_ATOMS: atom_id res chain seq x y z
N MET A 1 -56.67 -8.65 -12.05
CA MET A 1 -55.31 -9.08 -12.43
C MET A 1 -54.45 -7.96 -13.04
N LYS A 2 -54.94 -7.17 -14.01
CA LYS A 2 -54.16 -6.07 -14.63
C LYS A 2 -53.62 -5.00 -13.66
N LYS A 3 -54.37 -4.64 -12.61
CA LYS A 3 -53.96 -3.64 -11.60
C LYS A 3 -52.81 -4.13 -10.69
N ALA A 4 -52.75 -5.43 -10.39
CA ALA A 4 -51.69 -6.02 -9.57
C ALA A 4 -50.36 -6.13 -10.33
N ILE A 5 -50.42 -6.38 -11.64
CA ILE A 5 -49.26 -6.42 -12.54
C ILE A 5 -48.66 -5.01 -12.72
N TRP A 6 -49.51 -3.99 -12.83
CA TRP A 6 -49.06 -2.59 -12.90
C TRP A 6 -48.40 -2.11 -11.61
N LEU A 7 -48.95 -2.47 -10.43
CA LEU A 7 -48.36 -2.13 -9.14
C LEU A 7 -47.00 -2.81 -8.90
N THR A 8 -46.84 -4.05 -9.34
CA THR A 8 -45.54 -4.76 -9.23
C THR A 8 -44.50 -4.22 -10.21
N LEU A 9 -44.87 -3.90 -11.44
CA LEU A 9 -43.95 -3.26 -12.40
C LEU A 9 -43.46 -1.88 -11.93
N VAL A 10 -44.36 -1.05 -11.41
CA VAL A 10 -43.99 0.26 -10.86
C VAL A 10 -43.09 0.12 -9.63
N GLY A 11 -43.37 -0.85 -8.75
CA GLY A 11 -42.52 -1.14 -7.58
C GLY A 11 -41.11 -1.59 -7.97
N VAL A 12 -40.97 -2.48 -8.96
CA VAL A 12 -39.67 -2.97 -9.44
C VAL A 12 -38.86 -1.84 -10.09
N VAL A 13 -39.49 -0.99 -10.92
CA VAL A 13 -38.80 0.15 -11.54
C VAL A 13 -38.33 1.16 -10.48
N LEU A 14 -39.15 1.46 -9.48
CA LEU A 14 -38.78 2.35 -8.37
C LEU A 14 -37.58 1.81 -7.57
N VAL A 15 -37.60 0.53 -7.22
CA VAL A 15 -36.47 -0.12 -6.51
C VAL A 15 -35.19 -0.12 -7.35
N CYS A 16 -35.28 -0.40 -8.66
CA CYS A 16 -34.14 -0.35 -9.56
C CYS A 16 -33.55 1.07 -9.69
N THR A 17 -34.37 2.12 -9.76
CA THR A 17 -33.87 3.50 -9.83
C THR A 17 -33.17 3.96 -8.55
N VAL A 18 -33.68 3.60 -7.37
CA VAL A 18 -33.03 3.93 -6.09
C VAL A 18 -31.69 3.20 -5.94
N ALA A 19 -31.59 1.95 -6.37
CA ALA A 19 -30.33 1.19 -6.36
C ALA A 19 -29.27 1.83 -7.30
N VAL A 20 -29.66 2.26 -8.49
CA VAL A 20 -28.76 2.92 -9.44
C VAL A 20 -28.29 4.29 -8.93
N VAL A 21 -29.18 5.09 -8.33
CA VAL A 21 -28.83 6.40 -7.75
C VAL A 21 -27.91 6.23 -6.53
N ALA A 22 -28.19 5.28 -5.63
CA ALA A 22 -27.33 4.98 -4.48
C ALA A 22 -25.92 4.52 -4.91
N GLN A 23 -25.84 3.69 -5.96
CA GLN A 23 -24.57 3.22 -6.52
C GLN A 23 -23.81 4.36 -7.22
N GLN A 24 -24.50 5.29 -7.88
CA GLN A 24 -23.91 6.47 -8.50
C GLN A 24 -23.39 7.49 -7.48
N GLU A 25 -24.08 7.67 -6.35
CA GLU A 25 -23.62 8.50 -5.24
C GLU A 25 -22.41 7.91 -4.53
N GLN A 26 -22.38 6.59 -4.27
CA GLN A 26 -21.21 5.92 -3.72
C GLN A 26 -19.97 6.03 -4.62
N ALA A 27 -20.14 5.88 -5.94
CA ALA A 27 -19.05 6.05 -6.90
C ALA A 27 -18.53 7.50 -6.95
N ARG A 28 -19.43 8.50 -6.91
CA ARG A 28 -19.05 9.93 -6.85
C ARG A 28 -18.36 10.31 -5.54
N GLN A 29 -18.83 9.78 -4.41
CA GLN A 29 -18.19 9.98 -3.12
C GLN A 29 -16.81 9.33 -3.06
N GLY A 30 -16.67 8.12 -3.62
CA GLY A 30 -15.37 7.42 -3.72
C GLY A 30 -14.35 8.20 -4.57
N PHE A 31 -14.79 8.74 -5.72
CA PHE A 31 -13.93 9.56 -6.57
C PHE A 31 -13.49 10.87 -5.89
N THR A 32 -14.41 11.54 -5.20
CA THR A 32 -14.13 12.80 -4.50
C THR A 32 -13.15 12.56 -3.35
N ARG A 33 -13.37 11.53 -2.52
CA ARG A 33 -12.45 11.15 -1.44
C ARG A 33 -11.07 10.74 -1.95
N MET A 34 -11.00 10.03 -3.08
CA MET A 34 -9.72 9.67 -3.70
C MET A 34 -8.95 10.91 -4.16
N ARG A 35 -9.65 11.88 -4.77
CA ARG A 35 -9.05 13.14 -5.21
C ARG A 35 -8.55 13.97 -4.02
N GLU A 36 -9.33 14.05 -2.95
CA GLU A 36 -8.93 14.72 -1.70
C GLU A 36 -7.69 14.04 -1.08
N MET A 37 -7.68 12.70 -1.01
CA MET A 37 -6.53 11.94 -0.51
C MET A 37 -5.27 12.17 -1.36
N GLN A 38 -5.40 12.22 -2.69
CA GLN A 38 -4.29 12.52 -3.59
C GLN A 38 -3.77 13.94 -3.41
N GLN A 39 -4.66 14.92 -3.23
CA GLN A 39 -4.26 16.31 -2.96
C GLN A 39 -3.51 16.41 -1.64
N GLN A 40 -4.04 15.81 -0.57
CA GLN A 40 -3.38 15.76 0.73
C GLN A 40 -2.02 15.06 0.66
N ALA A 41 -1.93 13.94 -0.07
CA ALA A 41 -0.66 13.24 -0.27
C ALA A 41 0.36 14.08 -1.04
N MET A 42 -0.06 14.85 -2.06
CA MET A 42 0.85 15.77 -2.76
C MET A 42 1.34 16.91 -1.87
N THR A 43 0.47 17.51 -1.06
CA THR A 43 0.85 18.56 -0.11
C THR A 43 1.83 18.03 0.93
N ALA A 44 1.52 16.88 1.54
CA ALA A 44 2.43 16.24 2.49
C ALA A 44 3.78 15.90 1.86
N LEU A 45 3.80 15.51 0.58
CA LEU A 45 5.05 15.17 -0.12
C LEU A 45 5.90 16.40 -0.37
N GLN A 46 5.26 17.54 -0.68
CA GLN A 46 5.96 18.81 -0.77
C GLN A 46 6.58 19.20 0.59
N GLU A 47 5.81 19.10 1.67
CA GLU A 47 6.31 19.38 3.03
C GLU A 47 7.48 18.48 3.41
N ASP A 48 7.41 17.19 3.10
CA ASP A 48 8.49 16.25 3.42
C ASP A 48 9.73 16.45 2.54
N LEU A 49 9.55 16.79 1.26
CA LEU A 49 10.67 17.19 0.42
C LEU A 49 11.36 18.46 0.94
N ASP A 50 10.61 19.42 1.47
CA ASP A 50 11.18 20.63 2.05
C ASP A 50 11.93 20.34 3.36
N LYS A 51 11.38 19.48 4.23
CA LYS A 51 12.10 18.97 5.42
C LYS A 51 13.38 18.22 5.03
N MET A 52 13.34 17.41 3.97
CA MET A 52 14.50 16.66 3.49
C MET A 52 15.58 17.61 2.97
N LYS A 53 15.21 18.63 2.19
CA LYS A 53 16.14 19.66 1.71
C LYS A 53 16.75 20.44 2.87
N ALA A 54 15.95 20.85 3.85
CA ALA A 54 16.44 21.52 5.05
C ALA A 54 17.44 20.63 5.81
N SER A 55 17.12 19.35 5.98
CA SER A 55 18.02 18.37 6.62
C SER A 55 19.33 18.18 5.84
N GLN A 56 19.28 18.12 4.50
CA GLN A 56 20.48 18.06 3.67
C GLN A 56 21.33 19.31 3.76
N GLU A 57 20.71 20.49 3.74
CA GLU A 57 21.43 21.76 3.87
C GLU A 57 22.12 21.88 5.25
N GLU A 58 21.44 21.45 6.31
CA GLU A 58 22.00 21.37 7.66
C GLU A 58 23.14 20.35 7.75
N ALA A 59 23.00 19.18 7.11
CA ALA A 59 24.05 18.18 7.04
C ALA A 59 25.27 18.68 6.26
N ALA A 60 25.06 19.39 5.14
CA ALA A 60 26.12 19.96 4.33
C ALA A 60 26.91 21.04 5.12
N LYS A 61 26.20 21.91 5.86
CA LYS A 61 26.82 22.89 6.76
C LYS A 61 27.62 22.22 7.88
N ALA A 62 27.08 21.17 8.49
CA ALA A 62 27.77 20.39 9.52
C ALA A 62 29.03 19.70 8.98
N MET A 63 29.00 19.22 7.74
CA MET A 63 30.14 18.53 7.10
C MET A 63 31.27 19.49 6.72
N GLN A 64 30.94 20.72 6.28
CA GLN A 64 31.93 21.76 6.00
C GLN A 64 32.71 22.23 7.25
N GLY A 65 32.09 22.19 8.44
CA GLY A 65 32.74 22.57 9.70
C GLY A 65 33.33 21.41 10.52
N GLY A 66 32.86 20.17 10.33
CA GLY A 66 33.08 19.08 11.28
C GLY A 66 34.26 18.13 11.00
N MET A 67 34.72 18.02 9.74
CA MET A 67 35.69 16.98 9.38
C MET A 67 37.10 17.22 9.98
N GLN A 68 37.49 18.47 10.17
CA GLN A 68 38.74 18.85 10.84
C GLN A 68 38.64 18.86 12.38
N SER A 69 37.42 18.84 12.93
CA SER A 69 37.20 18.98 14.39
C SER A 69 37.11 17.64 15.13
N PHE A 70 36.84 16.53 14.43
CA PHE A 70 36.53 15.24 15.06
C PHE A 70 37.70 14.60 15.83
N GLN A 71 38.94 14.84 15.38
CA GLN A 71 40.15 14.33 16.04
C GLN A 71 40.46 15.06 17.35
N ASN A 72 40.02 16.33 17.48
CA ASN A 72 40.31 17.19 18.63
C ASN A 72 39.15 17.30 19.63
N MET A 73 38.02 16.64 19.39
CA MET A 73 36.85 16.65 20.28
C MET A 73 37.07 15.80 21.54
N SER A 74 36.59 16.30 22.67
CA SER A 74 36.49 15.56 23.92
C SER A 74 35.49 14.39 23.83
N GLU A 75 35.55 13.45 24.77
CA GLU A 75 34.63 12.29 24.78
C GLU A 75 33.15 12.68 24.93
N GLU A 76 32.85 13.74 25.69
CA GLU A 76 31.49 14.28 25.81
C GLU A 76 30.99 14.86 24.48
N GLU A 77 31.84 15.61 23.77
CA GLU A 77 31.49 16.17 22.46
C GLU A 77 31.30 15.08 21.40
N ARG A 78 32.12 14.03 21.43
CA ARG A 78 31.97 12.86 20.55
C ARG A 78 30.66 12.11 20.83
N THR A 79 30.27 12.00 22.09
CA THR A 79 29.01 11.36 22.49
C THR A 79 27.81 12.16 21.98
N LYS A 80 27.78 13.48 22.19
CA LYS A 80 26.74 14.36 21.63
C LYS A 80 26.65 14.25 20.11
N MET A 81 27.79 14.24 19.41
CA MET A 81 27.76 14.11 17.95
C MET A 81 27.17 12.77 17.49
N ARG A 82 27.45 11.66 18.20
CA ARG A 82 26.86 10.35 17.88
C ARG A 82 25.36 10.33 18.11
N GLU A 83 24.88 10.93 19.19
CA GLU A 83 23.45 11.08 19.48
C GLU A 83 22.75 11.92 18.39
N ASP A 84 23.33 13.07 18.04
CA ASP A 84 22.78 13.94 16.99
C ASP A 84 22.76 13.24 15.62
N PHE A 85 23.81 12.49 15.28
CA PHE A 85 23.84 11.70 14.06
C PHE A 85 22.78 10.59 14.06
N THR A 86 22.58 9.94 15.21
CA THR A 86 21.55 8.89 15.37
C THR A 86 20.15 9.47 15.21
N LYS A 87 19.84 10.57 15.90
CA LYS A 87 18.56 11.29 15.77
C LYS A 87 18.31 11.76 14.33
N ARG A 88 19.32 12.30 13.66
CA ARG A 88 19.22 12.70 12.25
C ARG A 88 18.91 11.50 11.37
N ARG A 89 19.62 10.39 11.55
CA ARG A 89 19.39 9.15 10.78
C ARG A 89 17.97 8.60 10.99
N GLU A 90 17.48 8.60 12.22
CA GLU A 90 16.11 8.19 12.55
C GLU A 90 15.07 9.11 11.90
N THR A 91 15.31 10.43 11.97
CA THR A 91 14.44 11.44 11.35
C THR A 91 14.37 11.25 9.83
N THR A 92 15.51 11.05 9.17
CA THR A 92 15.56 10.80 7.71
C THR A 92 14.86 9.50 7.35
N GLN A 93 15.01 8.43 8.14
CA GLN A 93 14.29 7.17 7.89
C GLN A 93 12.78 7.32 8.02
N ALA A 94 12.32 8.04 9.05
CA ALA A 94 10.90 8.32 9.24
C ALA A 94 10.32 9.13 8.08
N LEU A 95 11.07 10.15 7.61
CA LEU A 95 10.68 10.98 6.48
C LEU A 95 10.58 10.19 5.16
N LEU A 96 11.54 9.29 4.91
CA LEU A 96 11.50 8.40 3.75
C LEU A 96 10.30 7.46 3.79
N ALA A 97 10.02 6.87 4.95
CA ALA A 97 8.86 6.01 5.14
C ALA A 97 7.53 6.75 4.89
N ASP A 98 7.42 8.02 5.32
CA ASP A 98 6.22 8.81 5.07
C ASP A 98 6.07 9.18 3.59
N MET A 99 7.16 9.60 2.93
CA MET A 99 7.15 9.82 1.48
C MET A 99 6.76 8.56 0.70
N GLU A 100 7.27 7.37 1.07
CA GLU A 100 6.87 6.10 0.46
C GLU A 100 5.37 5.83 0.63
N ALA A 101 4.82 6.07 1.82
CA ALA A 101 3.39 5.92 2.08
C ALA A 101 2.55 6.89 1.24
N GLN A 102 2.99 8.14 1.10
CA GLN A 102 2.31 9.15 0.27
C GLN A 102 2.39 8.79 -1.22
N ILE A 103 3.54 8.33 -1.71
CA ILE A 103 3.71 7.81 -3.08
C ILE A 103 2.76 6.63 -3.31
N ALA A 104 2.62 5.72 -2.34
CA ALA A 104 1.69 4.60 -2.44
C ALA A 104 0.23 5.08 -2.53
N LYS A 105 -0.17 6.11 -1.76
CA LYS A 105 -1.49 6.75 -1.90
C LYS A 105 -1.69 7.35 -3.29
N LEU A 106 -0.66 8.00 -3.85
CA LEU A 106 -0.71 8.60 -5.19
C LEU A 106 -0.85 7.56 -6.32
N LYS A 107 -0.07 6.47 -6.25
CA LYS A 107 -0.20 5.32 -7.18
C LYS A 107 -1.62 4.74 -7.15
N GLY A 108 -2.23 4.74 -5.98
CA GLY A 108 -3.56 4.22 -5.76
C GLY A 108 -3.62 2.69 -5.84
N ARG A 109 -4.76 2.14 -5.40
CA ARG A 109 -4.92 0.69 -5.21
C ARG A 109 -4.70 -0.12 -6.47
N ARG A 110 -5.14 0.36 -7.65
CA ARG A 110 -5.06 -0.40 -8.90
C ARG A 110 -3.62 -0.63 -9.33
N GLN A 111 -2.78 0.41 -9.33
CA GLN A 111 -1.39 0.28 -9.74
C GLN A 111 -0.59 -0.55 -8.73
N LEU A 112 -0.84 -0.34 -7.43
CA LEU A 112 -0.23 -1.15 -6.37
C LEU A 112 -0.59 -2.64 -6.51
N GLN A 113 -1.85 -2.93 -6.84
CA GLN A 113 -2.32 -4.29 -7.03
C GLN A 113 -1.69 -4.95 -8.25
N THR A 114 -1.63 -4.26 -9.39
CA THR A 114 -0.98 -4.80 -10.60
C THR A 114 0.47 -5.15 -10.33
N ALA A 115 1.23 -4.25 -9.71
CA ALA A 115 2.64 -4.51 -9.37
C ALA A 115 2.79 -5.68 -8.37
N PHE A 116 1.87 -5.78 -7.40
CA PHE A 116 1.88 -6.89 -6.45
C PHE A 116 1.55 -8.24 -7.12
N ASP A 117 0.51 -8.27 -7.97
CA ASP A 117 0.06 -9.47 -8.68
C ASP A 117 1.15 -9.97 -9.65
N GLU A 118 1.83 -9.08 -10.36
CA GLU A 118 2.97 -9.41 -11.23
C GLU A 118 4.08 -10.11 -10.45
N GLY A 119 4.51 -9.56 -9.31
CA GLY A 119 5.52 -10.19 -8.47
C GLY A 119 5.07 -11.52 -7.84
N GLN A 120 3.79 -11.65 -7.51
CA GLN A 120 3.22 -12.89 -6.99
C GLN A 120 3.13 -14.00 -8.04
N ASN A 121 2.84 -13.65 -9.29
CA ASN A 121 2.71 -14.64 -10.36
C ASN A 121 4.03 -15.35 -10.63
N GLU A 122 5.15 -14.61 -10.63
CA GLU A 122 6.48 -15.21 -10.78
C GLU A 122 6.81 -16.15 -9.62
N LEU A 123 6.54 -15.75 -8.38
CA LEU A 123 6.78 -16.59 -7.20
C LEU A 123 5.91 -17.86 -7.21
N LYS A 124 4.66 -17.77 -7.65
CA LYS A 124 3.77 -18.92 -7.81
C LYS A 124 4.30 -19.86 -8.88
N ALA A 125 4.76 -19.34 -10.02
CA ALA A 125 5.37 -20.14 -11.08
C ALA A 125 6.62 -20.90 -10.58
N ILE A 126 7.50 -20.24 -9.81
CA ILE A 126 8.68 -20.89 -9.22
C ILE A 126 8.27 -21.96 -8.21
N ARG A 127 7.24 -21.70 -7.38
CA ARG A 127 6.71 -22.69 -6.43
C ARG A 127 6.15 -23.91 -7.17
N ASP A 128 5.42 -23.69 -8.25
CA ASP A 128 4.80 -24.76 -9.03
C ASP A 128 5.88 -25.60 -9.73
N LEU A 129 6.91 -24.97 -10.31
CA LEU A 129 8.10 -25.64 -10.82
C LEU A 129 8.82 -26.46 -9.72
N ALA A 130 8.98 -25.90 -8.53
CA ALA A 130 9.58 -26.61 -7.40
C ALA A 130 8.75 -27.84 -6.98
N ASN A 131 7.42 -27.81 -7.15
CA ASN A 131 6.58 -29.00 -6.93
C ASN A 131 6.79 -30.05 -8.03
N GLU A 132 6.87 -29.64 -9.30
CA GLU A 132 7.14 -30.53 -10.43
C GLU A 132 8.50 -31.23 -10.28
N GLU A 133 9.52 -30.50 -9.84
CA GLU A 133 10.86 -31.01 -9.56
C GLU A 133 10.97 -31.78 -8.23
N LYS A 134 9.86 -31.94 -7.49
CA LYS A 134 9.80 -32.57 -6.16
C LYS A 134 10.71 -31.90 -5.11
N ALA A 135 11.04 -30.63 -5.31
CA ALA A 135 11.73 -29.78 -4.34
C ALA A 135 10.76 -29.27 -3.26
N THR A 136 10.16 -30.20 -2.51
CA THR A 136 9.03 -29.95 -1.58
C THR A 136 9.33 -28.89 -0.53
N LYS A 137 10.53 -28.89 0.07
CA LYS A 137 10.95 -27.86 1.04
C LYS A 137 11.04 -26.47 0.42
N THR A 138 11.45 -26.38 -0.84
CA THR A 138 11.53 -25.11 -1.57
C THR A 138 10.12 -24.60 -1.89
N ALA A 139 9.25 -25.48 -2.38
CA ALA A 139 7.84 -25.14 -2.64
C ALA A 139 7.11 -24.68 -1.37
N GLU A 140 7.32 -25.36 -0.23
CA GLU A 140 6.74 -24.96 1.05
C GLU A 140 7.23 -23.58 1.50
N ARG A 141 8.55 -23.34 1.42
CA ARG A 141 9.15 -22.05 1.79
C ARG A 141 8.65 -20.91 0.90
N LEU A 142 8.49 -21.17 -0.40
CA LEU A 142 7.90 -20.21 -1.34
C LEU A 142 6.43 -19.95 -1.03
N GLY A 143 5.65 -20.98 -0.67
CA GLY A 143 4.27 -20.82 -0.23
C GLY A 143 4.16 -19.90 0.99
N GLN A 144 4.95 -20.16 2.04
CA GLN A 144 4.99 -19.30 3.23
C GLN A 144 5.41 -17.86 2.89
N TYR A 145 6.35 -17.68 1.97
CA TYR A 145 6.79 -16.35 1.53
C TYR A 145 5.67 -15.61 0.77
N ILE A 146 4.97 -16.29 -0.13
CA ILE A 146 3.80 -15.77 -0.86
C ILE A 146 2.72 -15.30 0.12
N ASP A 147 2.34 -16.14 1.08
CA ASP A 147 1.31 -15.83 2.07
C ASP A 147 1.70 -14.65 2.97
N LYS A 148 2.95 -14.63 3.44
CA LYS A 148 3.49 -13.52 4.23
C LYS A 148 3.47 -12.22 3.44
N ASN A 149 3.79 -12.28 2.14
CA ASN A 149 3.82 -11.10 1.29
C ASN A 149 2.39 -10.60 0.97
N GLN A 150 1.42 -11.50 0.80
CA GLN A 150 -0.01 -11.17 0.72
C GLN A 150 -0.50 -10.45 1.98
N ALA A 151 -0.20 -10.99 3.16
CA ALA A 151 -0.60 -10.38 4.42
C ALA A 151 -0.01 -8.96 4.59
N LYS A 152 1.26 -8.76 4.22
CA LYS A 152 1.90 -7.44 4.23
C LYS A 152 1.22 -6.45 3.27
N TYR A 153 0.87 -6.91 2.06
CA TYR A 153 0.16 -6.08 1.09
C TYR A 153 -1.22 -5.67 1.62
N ASP A 154 -1.99 -6.61 2.17
CA ASP A 154 -3.32 -6.34 2.72
C ASP A 154 -3.24 -5.36 3.91
N GLU A 155 -2.24 -5.52 4.79
CA GLU A 155 -1.97 -4.59 5.89
C GLU A 155 -1.60 -3.18 5.37
N MET A 156 -0.75 -3.09 4.35
CA MET A 156 -0.38 -1.83 3.72
C MET A 156 -1.61 -1.13 3.13
N ILE A 157 -2.42 -1.82 2.33
CA ILE A 157 -3.65 -1.25 1.74
C ILE A 157 -4.60 -0.73 2.83
N LYS A 158 -4.74 -1.48 3.93
CA LYS A 158 -5.54 -1.07 5.09
C LYS A 158 -4.98 0.19 5.76
N LYS A 159 -3.67 0.26 6.01
CA LYS A 159 -3.02 1.42 6.63
C LYS A 159 -3.13 2.67 5.76
N LEU A 160 -3.07 2.52 4.44
CA LEU A 160 -3.18 3.63 3.50
C LEU A 160 -4.62 4.13 3.33
N GLY A 161 -5.62 3.42 3.88
CA GLY A 161 -7.04 3.81 3.79
C GLY A 161 -7.60 3.73 2.37
N LEU A 162 -6.99 2.93 1.49
CA LEU A 162 -7.38 2.87 0.08
C LEU A 162 -8.69 2.07 -0.09
N PRO A 163 -9.71 2.65 -0.77
CA PRO A 163 -11.03 2.03 -0.88
C PRO A 163 -10.98 0.66 -1.58
N GLU A 164 -11.87 -0.25 -1.16
CA GLU A 164 -12.07 -1.55 -1.81
C GLU A 164 -12.53 -1.37 -3.26
N PHE A 165 -11.92 -2.14 -4.17
CA PHE A 165 -12.37 -2.14 -5.56
C PHE A 165 -13.73 -2.85 -5.62
N PRO A 166 -14.82 -2.20 -6.09
CA PRO A 166 -16.09 -2.87 -6.30
C PRO A 166 -15.90 -3.85 -7.45
N GLY A 167 -15.74 -5.14 -7.11
CA GLY A 167 -15.41 -6.21 -8.06
C GLY A 167 -14.83 -7.46 -7.41
N ARG A 168 -14.31 -7.36 -6.17
CA ARG A 168 -13.91 -8.53 -5.38
C ARG A 168 -15.06 -9.02 -4.49
N MET A 169 -16.13 -9.52 -5.09
CA MET A 169 -16.97 -10.51 -4.42
C MET A 169 -16.28 -11.88 -4.57
N GLY A 170 -15.78 -12.45 -3.48
CA GLY A 170 -15.50 -13.90 -3.41
C GLY A 170 -14.20 -14.40 -4.05
N GLY A 171 -13.05 -13.84 -3.69
CA GLY A 171 -11.74 -14.40 -4.03
C GLY A 171 -11.21 -15.38 -2.99
N GLY A 172 -11.90 -16.52 -2.81
CA GLY A 172 -11.32 -17.80 -2.39
C GLY A 172 -10.67 -17.91 -1.02
N GLN A 173 -11.49 -18.17 0.00
CA GLN A 173 -11.10 -19.05 1.10
C GLN A 173 -10.72 -20.40 0.47
N GLY A 174 -9.52 -20.91 0.75
CA GLY A 174 -8.98 -22.16 0.21
C GLY A 174 -9.78 -23.39 0.66
N GLY A 175 -10.93 -23.63 0.03
CA GLY A 175 -11.61 -24.91 0.06
C GLY A 175 -10.91 -25.91 -0.87
N PRO A 176 -10.71 -27.17 -0.46
CA PRO A 176 -10.07 -28.18 -1.30
C PRO A 176 -10.89 -28.39 -2.58
N ARG A 177 -10.21 -28.35 -3.74
CA ARG A 177 -10.81 -28.73 -5.02
C ARG A 177 -11.24 -30.20 -4.91
N PRO A 178 -12.52 -30.56 -5.15
CA PRO A 178 -12.91 -31.95 -5.22
C PRO A 178 -12.21 -32.58 -6.43
N ALA A 179 -11.54 -33.70 -6.17
CA ALA A 179 -10.93 -34.51 -7.19
C ALA A 179 -12.00 -35.06 -8.13
N GLY A 180 -11.77 -34.94 -9.44
CA GLY A 180 -12.49 -35.67 -10.47
C GLY A 180 -13.61 -34.87 -11.14
N GLN A 181 -13.26 -34.21 -12.25
CA GLN A 181 -14.02 -34.34 -13.49
C GLN A 181 -13.02 -34.51 -14.64
N GLN A 182 -13.41 -35.40 -15.54
CA GLN A 182 -12.61 -36.17 -16.51
C GLN A 182 -11.98 -35.32 -17.62
#